data_AF-A0A0K0L8X4-F1
#
_entry.id   AF-A0A0K0L8X4-F1
#
_cell.length_a   1.000
_cell.length_b   1.000
_cell.length_c   1.000
_cell.angle_alpha   90.00
_cell.angle_beta   90.00
_cell.angle_gamma   90.00
#
_symmetry.space_group_name_H-M   'P 1'
#
loop_
_entity.id
_entity.type
_entity.pdbx_description
1 polymer ?
#
loop_
_entity_poly.entity_id
_entity_poly.type
_entity_poly.pdbx_seq_one_letter_code
_entity_poly.pdbx_strand_id
1 'polypeptide(L)'
;FVVEGLDNIDWLPKGSYAIAAKIYHAAVDGTAIIDFFGAMADIDNKGTPAMPLNLAKLRRSPQPSLLDMAVRATWHTIRSPIGMTDAVMRAVPGLYNLAQSALRSQKENKHNVPDTRFNGAVSAQKMFDARTFPLADLKAVREAVPGSTINDVVLAICGGGLRYYLQHHDELPDDSLVAWVPINARRGAASDANTPGNDISAMTTPICTDVENPIDRLICVHNATQQSKAAKAGMSARLMTDLSKHVPASTLVMASRLVLRASTTVRMCNL
;
A
#
# COMPACT_ATOMS: atom_id res chain seq x y z
N PHE A 1 5.84 19.86 -10.82
CA PHE A 1 6.00 20.04 -12.27
C PHE A 1 4.68 20.54 -12.82
N VAL A 2 4.71 21.55 -13.69
CA VAL A 2 3.53 22.00 -14.43
C VAL A 2 3.59 21.36 -15.82
N VAL A 3 2.50 20.73 -16.24
CA VAL A 3 2.34 20.10 -17.55
C VAL A 3 1.35 20.96 -18.32
N GLU A 4 1.85 21.63 -19.34
CA GLU A 4 1.09 22.49 -20.25
C GLU A 4 0.75 21.74 -21.55
N GLY A 5 -0.06 22.34 -22.41
CA GLY A 5 -0.43 21.74 -23.71
C GLY A 5 -1.55 20.69 -23.62
N LEU A 6 -2.28 20.63 -22.50
CA LEU A 6 -3.48 19.81 -22.36
C LEU A 6 -4.65 20.31 -23.21
N ASP A 7 -4.54 21.51 -23.78
CA ASP A 7 -5.50 22.09 -24.73
C ASP A 7 -5.65 21.27 -26.01
N ASN A 8 -4.72 20.35 -26.29
CA ASN A 8 -4.78 19.41 -27.42
C ASN A 8 -5.63 18.17 -27.12
N ILE A 9 -6.27 18.09 -25.95
CA ILE A 9 -7.11 16.97 -25.54
C ILE A 9 -8.57 17.40 -25.66
N ASP A 10 -9.32 16.74 -26.56
CA ASP A 10 -10.67 17.15 -26.98
C ASP A 10 -11.69 17.35 -25.84
N TRP A 11 -11.52 16.64 -24.72
CA TRP A 11 -12.43 16.70 -23.57
C TRP A 11 -12.00 17.69 -22.47
N LEU A 12 -10.85 18.37 -22.64
CA LEU A 12 -10.37 19.37 -21.69
C LEU A 12 -10.64 20.80 -22.18
N PRO A 13 -11.10 21.72 -21.30
CA PRO A 13 -11.23 23.13 -21.65
C PRO A 13 -9.88 23.75 -22.04
N LYS A 14 -9.91 24.73 -22.95
CA LYS A 14 -8.72 25.53 -23.28
C LYS A 14 -8.18 26.26 -22.05
N GLY A 15 -6.86 26.35 -21.93
CA GLY A 15 -6.14 26.86 -20.77
C GLY A 15 -5.93 25.82 -19.67
N SER A 16 -6.17 24.53 -19.95
CA SER A 16 -5.97 23.47 -18.97
C SER A 16 -4.48 23.17 -18.79
N TYR A 17 -4.06 22.98 -17.54
CA TYR A 17 -2.73 22.51 -17.18
C TYR A 17 -2.85 21.47 -16.07
N ALA A 18 -1.86 20.60 -15.94
CA ALA A 18 -1.77 19.64 -14.85
C ALA A 18 -0.59 19.95 -13.94
N ILE A 19 -0.77 19.66 -12.64
CA ILE A 19 0.31 19.71 -11.66
C ILE A 19 0.71 18.28 -11.33
N ALA A 20 1.94 17.90 -11.69
CA ALA A 20 2.53 16.66 -11.24
C ALA A 20 3.41 16.91 -10.01
N ALA A 21 3.08 16.26 -8.89
CA ALA A 21 3.83 16.33 -7.64
C ALA A 21 4.50 14.99 -7.34
N LYS A 22 5.77 15.02 -6.93
CA LYS A 22 6.49 13.85 -6.44
C LYS A 22 6.63 13.99 -4.92
N ILE A 23 5.95 13.12 -4.18
CA ILE A 23 5.88 13.17 -2.72
C ILE A 23 6.42 11.85 -2.16
N TYR A 24 7.22 11.92 -1.10
CA TYR A 24 7.74 10.73 -0.43
C TYR A 24 6.71 10.22 0.59
N HIS A 25 6.45 8.91 0.65
CA HIS A 25 5.42 8.32 1.52
C HIS A 25 5.63 8.55 3.03
N ALA A 26 6.84 8.95 3.47
CA ALA A 26 7.04 9.36 4.86
C ALA A 26 6.41 10.73 5.18
N ALA A 27 6.14 11.55 4.16
CA ALA A 27 5.56 12.89 4.34
C ALA A 27 4.03 12.90 4.30
N VAL A 28 3.40 11.93 3.62
CA VAL A 28 1.97 11.95 3.30
C VAL A 28 1.43 10.52 3.28
N ASP A 29 0.31 10.28 3.98
CA ASP A 29 -0.47 9.04 3.90
C ASP A 29 -1.65 9.16 2.90
N GLY A 30 -2.39 8.06 2.70
CA GLY A 30 -3.47 8.01 1.70
C GLY A 30 -4.61 9.01 1.93
N THR A 31 -4.85 9.44 3.18
CA THR A 31 -5.84 10.50 3.47
C THR A 31 -5.22 11.89 3.39
N ALA A 32 -3.99 12.05 3.88
CA ALA A 32 -3.27 13.30 3.84
C ALA A 32 -2.98 13.77 2.41
N ILE A 33 -2.90 12.85 1.43
CA ILE A 33 -2.72 13.24 0.02
C ILE A 33 -4.00 13.88 -0.55
N ILE A 34 -5.17 13.38 -0.15
CA ILE A 34 -6.47 13.95 -0.52
C ILE A 34 -6.57 15.33 0.10
N ASP A 35 -6.20 15.47 1.39
CA ASP A 35 -6.23 16.76 2.06
C ASP A 35 -5.25 17.76 1.42
N PHE A 36 -4.07 17.29 1.04
CA PHE A 36 -3.06 18.12 0.36
C PHE A 36 -3.55 18.65 -0.99
N PHE A 37 -4.13 17.79 -1.84
CA PHE A 37 -4.68 18.24 -3.12
C PHE A 37 -5.98 19.05 -2.96
N GLY A 38 -6.81 18.70 -1.98
CA GLY A 38 -8.02 19.46 -1.64
C GLY A 38 -7.69 20.88 -1.17
N ALA A 39 -6.61 21.07 -0.41
CA ALA A 39 -6.15 22.40 -0.01
C ALA A 39 -5.64 23.27 -1.17
N MET A 40 -5.36 22.68 -2.33
CA MET A 40 -4.95 23.39 -3.55
C MET A 40 -6.09 23.57 -4.56
N ALA A 41 -7.29 23.06 -4.25
CA ALA A 41 -8.42 23.01 -5.18
C ALA A 41 -9.62 23.83 -4.66
N ASP A 42 -10.37 24.37 -5.61
CA ASP A 42 -11.70 24.91 -5.37
C ASP A 42 -12.75 23.92 -5.88
N ILE A 43 -13.91 23.83 -5.22
CA ILE A 43 -15.02 22.97 -5.67
C ILE A 43 -15.72 23.52 -6.91
N ASP A 44 -15.55 24.81 -7.18
CA ASP A 44 -16.22 25.53 -8.25
C ASP A 44 -15.31 26.60 -8.89
N ASN A 45 -15.78 27.15 -10.00
CA ASN A 45 -15.11 28.24 -10.70
C ASN A 45 -15.27 29.61 -10.03
N LYS A 46 -15.91 29.68 -8.86
CA LYS A 46 -16.11 30.91 -8.08
C LYS A 46 -15.05 31.08 -6.99
N GLY A 47 -14.13 30.12 -6.86
CA GLY A 47 -13.09 30.15 -5.84
C GLY A 47 -13.57 29.66 -4.48
N THR A 48 -14.59 28.79 -4.44
CA THR A 48 -15.03 28.18 -3.19
C THR A 48 -14.02 27.08 -2.79
N PRO A 49 -13.30 27.20 -1.66
CA PRO A 49 -12.27 26.24 -1.28
C PRO A 49 -12.83 24.82 -1.11
N ALA A 50 -12.14 23.81 -1.66
CA ALA A 50 -12.51 22.42 -1.48
C ALA A 50 -12.35 21.91 -0.05
N MET A 51 -11.55 22.60 0.75
CA MET A 51 -11.38 22.34 2.16
C MET A 51 -11.33 23.63 2.98
N PRO A 52 -11.70 23.59 4.27
CA PRO A 52 -11.53 24.74 5.15
C PRO A 52 -10.07 25.20 5.20
N LEU A 53 -9.80 26.47 4.88
CA LEU A 53 -8.44 27.03 4.75
C LEU A 53 -7.66 27.14 6.08
N ASN A 54 -8.30 26.90 7.23
CA ASN A 54 -7.73 27.11 8.57
C ASN A 54 -7.47 25.80 9.35
N LEU A 55 -7.20 24.69 8.67
CA LEU A 55 -7.10 23.38 9.34
C LEU A 55 -5.79 23.14 10.10
N ALA A 56 -4.71 23.87 9.80
CA ALA A 56 -3.41 23.59 10.40
C ALA A 56 -2.74 24.85 10.99
N LYS A 57 -2.42 24.80 12.29
CA LYS A 57 -1.46 25.75 12.87
C LYS A 57 -0.10 25.52 12.22
N LEU A 58 0.50 26.58 11.68
CA LEU A 58 1.84 26.52 11.10
C LEU A 58 2.83 26.05 12.18
N ARG A 59 3.24 24.77 12.13
CA ARG A 59 4.31 24.23 12.96
C ARG A 59 5.55 24.12 12.09
N ARG A 60 6.48 25.07 12.25
CA ARG A 60 7.82 24.94 11.69
C ARG A 60 8.61 24.04 12.63
N SER A 61 8.92 22.82 12.20
CA SER A 61 9.97 22.03 12.84
C SER A 61 11.31 22.51 12.27
N PRO A 62 12.18 23.13 13.09
CA PRO A 62 13.51 23.51 12.62
C PRO A 62 14.27 22.25 12.18
N GLN A 63 15.13 22.39 11.17
CA GLN A 63 16.00 21.31 10.75
C GLN A 63 16.86 20.88 11.95
N PRO A 64 16.84 19.60 12.35
CA PRO A 64 17.61 19.16 13.49
C PRO A 64 19.10 19.33 13.19
N SER A 65 19.85 19.89 14.14
CA SER A 65 21.30 19.98 14.03
C SER A 65 21.94 18.59 14.12
N LEU A 66 23.18 18.45 13.65
CA LEU A 66 23.95 17.20 13.82
C LEU A 66 24.04 16.78 15.29
N LEU A 67 24.18 17.76 16.19
CA LEU A 67 24.19 17.54 17.62
C LEU A 67 22.83 17.03 18.12
N ASP A 68 21.72 17.65 17.72
CA ASP A 68 20.38 17.21 18.08
C ASP A 68 20.12 15.78 17.63
N MET A 69 20.55 15.43 16.41
CA MET A 69 20.44 14.08 15.89
C MET A 69 21.30 13.10 16.70
N ALA A 70 22.54 13.46 17.03
CA ALA A 70 23.44 12.62 17.82
C ALA A 70 22.92 12.39 19.25
N VAL A 71 22.40 13.44 19.90
CA VAL A 71 21.79 13.37 21.24
C VAL A 71 20.54 12.50 21.21
N ARG A 72 19.64 12.70 20.25
CA ARG A 72 18.44 11.88 20.09
C ARG A 72 18.79 10.42 19.82
N ALA A 73 19.75 10.16 18.93
CA ALA A 73 20.22 8.81 18.62
C ALA A 73 20.81 8.13 19.85
N THR A 74 21.64 8.83 20.62
CA THR A 74 22.25 8.32 21.85
C THR A 74 21.19 8.05 22.92
N TRP A 75 20.24 8.97 23.12
CA TRP A 75 19.13 8.82 24.04
C TRP A 75 18.23 7.62 23.71
N HIS A 76 17.87 7.46 22.44
CA HIS A 76 17.09 6.31 21.97
C HIS A 76 17.89 5.00 22.09
N THR A 77 19.21 5.02 21.85
CA THR A 77 20.09 3.85 21.99
C THR A 77 20.26 3.43 23.46
N ILE A 78 20.33 4.38 24.40
CA ILE A 78 20.47 4.10 25.84
C ILE A 78 19.16 3.62 26.47
N ARG A 79 17.99 4.11 26.01
CA ARG A 79 16.68 3.64 26.51
C ARG A 79 16.16 2.39 25.83
N SER A 80 16.64 2.06 24.63
CA SER A 80 16.24 0.88 23.88
C SER A 80 16.38 -0.45 24.66
N PRO A 81 17.46 -0.73 25.43
CA PRO A 81 17.63 -1.99 26.15
C PRO A 81 16.53 -2.28 27.20
N ILE A 82 15.99 -1.25 27.86
CA ILE A 82 14.96 -1.40 28.91
C ILE A 82 13.58 -1.73 28.28
N GLY A 83 13.30 -1.20 27.10
CA GLY A 83 12.11 -1.56 26.31
C GLY A 83 12.29 -2.87 25.52
N MET A 84 13.53 -3.24 25.20
CA MET A 84 13.87 -4.40 24.38
C MET A 84 13.67 -5.71 25.12
N THR A 85 14.01 -5.82 26.41
CA THR A 85 13.71 -7.01 27.21
C THR A 85 12.21 -7.27 27.31
N ASP A 86 11.42 -6.24 27.61
CA ASP A 86 9.97 -6.35 27.72
C ASP A 86 9.29 -6.63 26.37
N ALA A 87 9.73 -5.99 25.29
CA ALA A 87 9.21 -6.22 23.94
C ALA A 87 9.61 -7.60 23.39
N VAL A 88 10.85 -8.04 23.60
CA VAL A 88 11.32 -9.38 23.20
C VAL A 88 10.56 -10.45 23.99
N MET A 89 10.43 -10.32 25.32
CA MET A 89 9.71 -11.29 26.14
C MET A 89 8.22 -11.39 25.77
N ARG A 90 7.57 -10.28 25.40
CA ARG A 90 6.18 -10.28 24.91
C ARG A 90 6.04 -10.81 23.47
N ALA A 91 7.09 -10.71 22.65
CA ALA A 91 7.09 -11.19 21.27
C ALA A 91 7.44 -12.69 21.15
N VAL A 92 8.10 -13.29 22.14
CA VAL A 92 8.53 -14.70 22.14
C VAL A 92 7.38 -15.69 21.90
N PRO A 93 6.22 -15.61 22.58
CA PRO A 93 5.10 -16.52 22.30
C PRO A 93 4.54 -16.35 20.89
N GLY A 94 4.52 -15.10 20.39
CA GLY A 94 4.10 -14.78 19.03
C GLY A 94 5.06 -15.34 17.97
N LEU A 95 6.38 -15.22 18.18
CA LEU A 95 7.39 -15.82 17.32
C LEU A 95 7.35 -17.34 17.34
N TYR A 96 7.11 -17.96 18.50
CA TYR A 96 6.98 -19.40 18.63
C TYR A 96 5.75 -19.92 17.89
N ASN A 97 4.59 -19.27 18.06
CA ASN A 97 3.37 -19.59 17.33
C ASN A 97 3.52 -19.35 15.82
N LEU A 98 4.30 -18.34 15.41
CA LEU A 98 4.57 -18.02 14.01
C LEU A 98 5.57 -19.00 13.38
N ALA A 99 6.59 -19.44 14.12
CA ALA A 99 7.49 -20.51 13.69
C ALA A 99 6.73 -21.84 13.56
N GLN A 100 5.87 -22.17 14.52
CA GLN A 100 5.04 -23.37 14.49
C GLN A 100 3.99 -23.30 13.39
N SER A 101 3.39 -22.13 13.15
CA SER A 101 2.44 -21.90 12.05
C SER A 101 3.14 -21.85 10.69
N ALA A 102 4.37 -21.34 10.58
CA ALA A 102 5.15 -21.39 9.34
C ALA A 102 5.60 -22.83 9.02
N LEU A 103 5.96 -23.61 10.03
CA LEU A 103 6.24 -25.04 9.89
C LEU A 103 4.99 -25.85 9.51
N ARG A 104 3.81 -25.47 10.02
CA ARG A 104 2.52 -26.10 9.63
C ARG A 104 1.98 -25.62 8.28
N SER A 105 2.18 -24.33 7.94
CA SER A 105 1.68 -23.66 6.73
C SER A 105 2.56 -23.90 5.50
N GLN A 106 3.76 -24.50 5.68
CA GLN A 106 4.57 -25.00 4.56
C GLN A 106 3.79 -25.96 3.63
N LYS A 107 2.67 -26.53 4.09
CA LYS A 107 1.89 -27.50 3.32
C LYS A 107 0.67 -26.96 2.59
N GLU A 108 0.14 -25.77 2.88
CA GLU A 108 -1.21 -25.44 2.37
C GLU A 108 -1.38 -24.19 1.52
N ASN A 109 -0.55 -23.14 1.56
CA ASN A 109 -0.77 -22.00 0.66
C ASN A 109 0.51 -21.21 0.35
N LYS A 110 1.45 -21.82 -0.38
CA LYS A 110 2.38 -21.04 -1.19
C LYS A 110 1.67 -20.72 -2.50
N HIS A 111 1.05 -19.55 -2.60
CA HIS A 111 0.79 -18.97 -3.92
C HIS A 111 2.16 -18.75 -4.53
N ASN A 112 2.57 -19.62 -5.46
CA ASN A 112 3.78 -19.40 -6.22
C ASN A 112 3.54 -18.16 -7.06
N VAL A 113 4.31 -17.10 -6.82
CA VAL A 113 4.26 -15.91 -7.66
C VAL A 113 4.89 -16.29 -9.00
N PRO A 114 4.11 -16.32 -10.10
CA PRO A 114 4.62 -16.77 -11.39
C PRO A 114 5.69 -15.79 -11.91
N ASP A 115 6.65 -16.33 -12.66
CA ASP A 115 7.65 -15.51 -13.36
C ASP A 115 7.06 -15.01 -14.67
N THR A 116 6.88 -13.70 -14.75
CA THR A 116 6.32 -13.01 -15.92
C THR A 116 7.22 -11.83 -16.28
N ARG A 117 6.97 -11.21 -17.43
CA ARG A 117 7.70 -10.00 -17.84
C ARG A 117 7.65 -8.84 -16.83
N PHE A 118 6.69 -8.84 -15.91
CA PHE A 118 6.58 -7.84 -14.84
C PHE A 118 7.63 -8.01 -13.73
N ASN A 119 8.34 -9.14 -13.69
CA ASN A 119 9.37 -9.43 -12.71
C ASN A 119 10.77 -8.90 -13.08
N GLY A 120 10.91 -8.24 -14.23
CA GLY A 120 12.17 -7.66 -14.70
C GLY A 120 12.57 -6.37 -13.98
N ALA A 121 13.81 -5.92 -14.23
CA ALA A 121 14.28 -4.63 -13.72
C ALA A 121 13.50 -3.48 -14.38
N VAL A 122 12.96 -2.58 -13.56
CA VAL A 122 12.14 -1.47 -14.06
C VAL A 122 13.02 -0.31 -14.51
N SER A 123 12.83 0.17 -15.73
CA SER A 123 13.57 1.32 -16.26
C SER A 123 13.13 2.64 -15.61
N ALA A 124 13.96 3.68 -15.75
CA ALA A 124 13.64 5.04 -15.34
C ALA A 124 12.58 5.70 -16.25
N GLN A 125 12.38 5.19 -17.47
CA GLN A 125 11.37 5.66 -18.39
C GLN A 125 10.00 5.12 -17.94
N LYS A 126 9.10 6.02 -17.56
CA LYS A 126 7.74 5.68 -17.15
C LYS A 126 6.76 6.19 -18.19
N MET A 127 5.90 5.30 -18.66
CA MET A 127 4.75 5.65 -19.47
C MET A 127 3.50 5.51 -18.61
N PHE A 128 2.60 6.48 -18.71
CA PHE A 128 1.33 6.48 -18.00
C PHE A 128 0.21 6.62 -19.04
N ASP A 129 -0.79 5.78 -18.92
CA ASP A 129 -2.08 5.93 -19.59
C ASP A 129 -3.17 5.79 -18.51
N ALA A 130 -4.36 6.33 -18.80
CA ALA A 130 -5.51 6.27 -17.92
C ALA A 130 -6.77 5.93 -18.69
N ARG A 131 -7.71 5.28 -17.99
CA ARG A 131 -9.06 5.07 -18.46
C ARG A 131 -10.03 5.49 -17.38
N THR A 132 -11.07 6.22 -17.79
CA THR A 132 -12.10 6.73 -16.91
C THR A 132 -13.28 5.78 -16.91
N PHE A 133 -13.74 5.40 -15.73
CA PHE A 133 -14.92 4.57 -15.54
C PHE A 133 -15.93 5.32 -14.68
N PRO A 134 -17.21 5.39 -15.06
CA PRO A 134 -18.24 5.96 -14.20
C PRO A 134 -18.33 5.18 -12.88
N LEU A 135 -18.32 5.90 -11.75
CA LEU A 135 -18.43 5.28 -10.44
C LEU A 135 -19.75 4.51 -10.27
N ALA A 136 -20.81 4.94 -10.96
CA ALA A 136 -22.10 4.25 -11.00
C ALA A 136 -21.97 2.83 -11.58
N ASP A 137 -21.18 2.66 -12.63
CA ASP A 137 -20.96 1.37 -13.28
C ASP A 137 -20.18 0.43 -12.36
N LEU A 138 -19.13 0.93 -11.70
CA LEU A 138 -18.37 0.15 -10.72
C LEU A 138 -19.25 -0.29 -9.53
N LYS A 139 -20.15 0.58 -9.08
CA LYS A 139 -21.14 0.25 -8.04
C LYS A 139 -22.11 -0.82 -8.54
N ALA A 140 -22.58 -0.74 -9.78
CA ALA A 140 -23.47 -1.75 -10.35
C ALA A 140 -22.78 -3.12 -10.47
N VAL A 141 -21.52 -3.16 -10.92
CA VAL A 141 -20.72 -4.40 -11.00
C VAL A 141 -20.52 -5.02 -9.63
N ARG A 142 -20.26 -4.21 -8.61
CA ARG A 142 -20.11 -4.66 -7.22
C ARG A 142 -21.35 -5.42 -6.72
N GLU A 143 -22.55 -5.03 -7.12
CA GLU A 143 -23.79 -5.72 -6.70
C GLU A 143 -23.90 -7.15 -7.24
N ALA A 144 -23.13 -7.53 -8.28
CA ALA A 144 -23.11 -8.89 -8.79
C ALA A 144 -22.52 -9.91 -7.80
N VAL A 145 -21.68 -9.45 -6.85
CA VAL A 145 -21.05 -10.30 -5.84
C VAL A 145 -21.33 -9.72 -4.44
N PRO A 146 -22.24 -10.33 -3.66
CA PRO A 146 -22.59 -9.86 -2.32
C PRO A 146 -21.38 -9.71 -1.42
N GLY A 147 -21.29 -8.58 -0.72
CA GLY A 147 -20.19 -8.28 0.20
C GLY A 147 -18.92 -7.73 -0.47
N SER A 148 -18.84 -7.72 -1.81
CA SER A 148 -17.71 -7.15 -2.53
C SER A 148 -17.63 -5.63 -2.36
N THR A 149 -16.40 -5.12 -2.47
CA THR A 149 -16.08 -3.68 -2.37
C THR A 149 -15.69 -3.12 -3.72
N ILE A 150 -15.71 -1.79 -3.87
CA ILE A 150 -15.24 -1.12 -5.10
C ILE A 150 -13.77 -1.49 -5.38
N ASN A 151 -12.94 -1.64 -4.34
CA ASN A 151 -11.55 -2.05 -4.50
C ASN A 151 -11.43 -3.49 -5.04
N ASP A 152 -12.33 -4.41 -4.66
CA ASP A 152 -12.35 -5.77 -5.22
C ASP A 152 -12.70 -5.73 -6.72
N VAL A 153 -13.66 -4.87 -7.11
CA VAL A 153 -14.00 -4.64 -8.53
C VAL A 153 -12.80 -4.08 -9.30
N VAL A 154 -12.09 -3.08 -8.77
CA VAL A 154 -10.90 -2.52 -9.41
C VAL A 154 -9.80 -3.58 -9.57
N LEU A 155 -9.55 -4.38 -8.53
CA LEU A 155 -8.58 -5.49 -8.62
C LEU A 155 -8.98 -6.53 -9.68
N ALA A 156 -10.27 -6.86 -9.78
CA ALA A 156 -10.77 -7.78 -10.81
C ALA A 156 -10.65 -7.20 -12.23
N ILE A 157 -10.85 -5.90 -12.41
CA ILE A 157 -10.61 -5.20 -13.68
C ILE A 157 -9.12 -5.24 -14.04
N CYS A 158 -8.24 -4.92 -13.09
CA CYS A 158 -6.78 -5.01 -13.29
C CYS A 158 -6.35 -6.44 -13.64
N GLY A 159 -6.86 -7.44 -12.92
CA GLY A 159 -6.61 -8.86 -13.21
C GLY A 159 -7.09 -9.27 -14.60
N GLY A 160 -8.28 -8.82 -15.02
CA GLY A 160 -8.77 -9.05 -16.37
C GLY A 160 -7.93 -8.38 -17.45
N GLY A 161 -7.53 -7.13 -17.25
CA GLY A 161 -6.66 -6.41 -18.19
C GLY A 161 -5.29 -7.07 -18.35
N LEU A 162 -4.68 -7.47 -17.23
CA LEU A 162 -3.40 -8.18 -17.24
C LEU A 162 -3.51 -9.57 -17.85
N ARG A 163 -4.63 -10.28 -17.62
CA ARG A 163 -4.92 -11.55 -18.31
C ARG A 163 -4.93 -11.35 -19.82
N TYR A 164 -5.75 -10.42 -20.33
CA TYR A 164 -5.83 -10.16 -21.77
C TYR A 164 -4.48 -9.77 -22.36
N TYR A 165 -3.72 -8.95 -21.65
CA TYR A 165 -2.39 -8.53 -22.06
C TYR A 165 -1.41 -9.72 -22.15
N LEU A 166 -1.36 -10.57 -21.13
CA LEU A 166 -0.48 -11.74 -21.13
C LEU A 166 -0.92 -12.79 -22.16
N GLN A 167 -2.23 -12.98 -22.36
CA GLN A 167 -2.76 -13.85 -23.41
C GLN A 167 -2.38 -13.36 -24.81
N HIS A 168 -2.48 -12.05 -25.06
CA HIS A 168 -2.07 -11.46 -26.34
C HIS A 168 -0.59 -11.72 -26.67
N HIS A 169 0.23 -11.97 -25.66
CA HIS A 169 1.65 -12.25 -25.78
C HIS A 169 2.02 -13.73 -25.60
N ASP A 170 1.04 -14.63 -25.47
CA ASP A 170 1.26 -16.05 -25.20
C ASP A 170 2.09 -16.31 -23.92
N GLU A 171 1.92 -15.44 -22.92
CA GLU A 171 2.67 -15.43 -21.65
C GLU A 171 1.75 -15.53 -20.42
N LEU A 172 0.49 -15.94 -20.58
CA LEU A 172 -0.41 -16.11 -19.45
C LEU A 172 0.01 -17.35 -18.62
N PRO A 173 0.41 -17.18 -17.34
CA PRO A 173 0.71 -18.31 -16.47
C PRO A 173 -0.55 -19.05 -16.01
N ASP A 174 -0.37 -20.32 -15.62
CA ASP A 174 -1.43 -21.13 -14.99
C ASP A 174 -1.83 -20.59 -13.60
N ASP A 175 -0.88 -20.03 -12.87
CA ASP A 175 -1.08 -19.44 -11.55
C ASP A 175 -1.44 -17.94 -11.64
N SER A 176 -2.25 -17.45 -10.69
CA SER A 176 -2.57 -16.03 -10.59
C SER A 176 -1.34 -15.13 -10.37
N LEU A 177 -1.32 -13.95 -10.98
CA LEU A 177 -0.48 -12.83 -10.53
C LEU A 177 -0.87 -12.40 -9.11
N VAL A 178 0.09 -11.83 -8.37
CA VAL A 178 -0.06 -11.39 -6.98
C VAL A 178 0.30 -9.93 -6.85
N ALA A 179 -0.65 -9.12 -6.39
CA ALA A 179 -0.51 -7.68 -6.23
C ALA A 179 -0.23 -7.27 -4.78
N TRP A 180 0.61 -6.25 -4.63
CA TRP A 180 0.77 -5.50 -3.39
C TRP A 180 -0.28 -4.38 -3.30
N VAL A 181 -1.17 -4.51 -2.31
CA VAL A 181 -2.33 -3.63 -2.13
C VAL A 181 -2.23 -2.90 -0.79
N PRO A 182 -2.12 -1.56 -0.77
CA PRO A 182 -2.17 -0.80 0.47
C PRO A 182 -3.57 -0.88 1.09
N ILE A 183 -3.62 -1.03 2.41
CA ILE A 183 -4.85 -1.07 3.20
C ILE A 183 -4.76 -0.08 4.37
N ASN A 184 -5.88 0.55 4.69
CA ASN A 184 -5.99 1.39 5.88
C ASN A 184 -5.94 0.51 7.14
N ALA A 185 -4.96 0.73 8.02
CA ALA A 185 -4.79 -0.06 9.23
C ALA A 185 -5.65 0.42 10.41
N ARG A 186 -6.41 1.52 10.24
CA ARG A 186 -7.26 2.11 11.30
C ARG A 186 -8.37 1.14 11.69
N ARG A 187 -8.33 0.69 12.95
CA ARG A 187 -9.29 -0.27 13.51
C ARG A 187 -10.25 0.45 14.46
N GLY A 188 -11.45 0.77 13.98
CA GLY A 188 -12.62 1.11 14.80
C GLY A 188 -12.56 2.45 15.56
N ALA A 189 -13.75 2.90 15.97
CA ALA A 189 -14.07 4.21 16.56
C ALA A 189 -13.44 4.53 17.94
N ALA A 190 -12.36 3.84 18.33
CA ALA A 190 -11.71 3.99 19.64
C ALA A 190 -10.28 4.55 19.56
N SER A 191 -9.75 4.83 18.35
CA SER A 191 -8.53 5.61 18.19
C SER A 191 -8.92 7.07 18.00
N ASP A 192 -8.52 7.93 18.94
CA ASP A 192 -8.73 9.37 18.88
C ASP A 192 -8.51 9.91 17.47
N ALA A 193 -9.55 10.51 16.89
CA ALA A 193 -9.54 11.11 15.55
C ALA A 193 -8.48 12.22 15.36
N ASN A 194 -7.70 12.53 16.41
CA ASN A 194 -6.71 13.59 16.50
C ASN A 194 -5.26 13.10 16.63
N THR A 195 -4.95 11.81 16.43
CA THR A 195 -3.55 11.36 16.41
C THR A 195 -3.02 11.32 14.95
N PRO A 196 -2.24 12.32 14.50
CA PRO A 196 -1.59 12.25 13.21
C PRO A 196 -0.51 11.15 13.21
N GLY A 197 -0.60 10.22 12.27
CA GLY A 197 0.36 9.12 12.10
C GLY A 197 0.06 8.31 10.84
N ASN A 198 1.09 7.94 10.08
CA ASN A 198 0.97 7.15 8.87
C ASN A 198 0.66 5.68 9.21
N ASP A 199 -0.62 5.36 9.41
CA ASP A 199 -1.12 4.00 9.66
C ASP A 199 -1.53 3.30 8.35
N ILE A 200 -0.63 3.30 7.37
CA ILE A 200 -0.75 2.48 6.15
C ILE A 200 -0.18 1.10 6.45
N SER A 201 -1.00 0.06 6.30
CA SER A 201 -0.54 -1.32 6.18
C SER A 201 -0.67 -1.75 4.72
N ALA A 202 -0.07 -2.86 4.33
CA ALA A 202 -0.16 -3.31 2.94
C ALA A 202 -0.12 -4.82 2.83
N MET A 203 -1.01 -5.38 2.00
CA MET A 203 -1.19 -6.81 1.82
C MET A 203 -0.80 -7.29 0.45
N THR A 204 -0.36 -8.54 0.36
CA THR A 204 -0.26 -9.26 -0.90
C THR A 204 -1.53 -10.08 -1.09
N THR A 205 -2.06 -10.11 -2.30
CA THR A 205 -3.27 -10.87 -2.64
C THR A 205 -3.21 -11.28 -4.11
N PRO A 206 -3.60 -12.51 -4.48
CA PRO A 206 -3.77 -12.88 -5.87
C PRO A 206 -4.90 -12.06 -6.50
N ILE A 207 -4.72 -11.64 -7.75
CA ILE A 207 -5.73 -10.88 -8.52
C ILE A 207 -6.50 -11.76 -9.53
N CYS A 208 -6.38 -13.07 -9.39
CA CYS A 208 -7.09 -14.13 -10.11
C CYS A 208 -7.02 -13.99 -11.64
N THR A 209 -5.82 -13.77 -12.18
CA THR A 209 -5.58 -13.64 -13.64
C THR A 209 -5.79 -14.95 -14.40
N ASP A 210 -5.68 -16.07 -13.71
CA ASP A 210 -5.95 -17.45 -14.16
C ASP A 210 -7.44 -17.72 -14.39
N VAL A 211 -8.33 -16.97 -13.71
CA VAL A 211 -9.79 -17.10 -13.88
C VAL A 211 -10.26 -16.32 -15.11
N GLU A 212 -10.94 -16.98 -16.04
CA GLU A 212 -11.41 -16.38 -17.30
C GLU A 212 -12.70 -15.57 -17.12
N ASN A 213 -13.71 -16.16 -16.48
CA ASN A 213 -15.01 -15.53 -16.30
C ASN A 213 -14.89 -14.31 -15.36
N PRO A 214 -15.38 -13.13 -15.77
CA PRO A 214 -15.20 -11.90 -14.99
C PRO A 214 -15.94 -11.91 -13.64
N ILE A 215 -17.09 -12.58 -13.54
CA ILE A 215 -17.84 -12.70 -12.28
C ILE A 215 -17.13 -13.67 -11.33
N ASP A 216 -16.69 -14.82 -11.83
CA ASP A 216 -15.92 -15.78 -11.02
C ASP A 216 -14.60 -15.18 -10.56
N ARG A 217 -13.96 -14.34 -11.40
CA ARG A 217 -12.77 -13.58 -11.03
C ARG A 217 -13.06 -12.62 -9.87
N LEU A 218 -14.16 -11.88 -9.92
CA LEU A 218 -14.54 -10.98 -8.83
C LEU A 218 -14.80 -11.74 -7.53
N ILE A 219 -15.46 -12.90 -7.59
CA ILE A 219 -15.66 -13.78 -6.43
C ILE A 219 -14.31 -14.25 -5.86
N CYS A 220 -13.41 -14.73 -6.73
CA CYS A 220 -12.07 -15.17 -6.36
C CYS A 220 -11.28 -14.05 -5.68
N VAL A 221 -11.24 -12.85 -6.29
CA VAL A 221 -10.56 -11.68 -5.74
C VAL A 221 -11.15 -11.29 -4.39
N HIS A 222 -12.48 -11.25 -4.26
CA HIS A 222 -13.12 -10.92 -2.99
C HIS A 222 -12.72 -11.90 -1.88
N ASN A 223 -12.74 -13.21 -2.15
CA ASN A 223 -12.32 -14.22 -1.18
C ASN A 223 -10.84 -14.09 -0.81
N ALA A 224 -9.98 -13.86 -1.80
CA ALA A 224 -8.55 -13.66 -1.60
C ALA A 224 -8.24 -12.41 -0.76
N THR A 225 -8.94 -11.29 -1.02
CA THR A 225 -8.73 -10.06 -0.24
C THR A 225 -9.22 -10.21 1.19
N GLN A 226 -10.33 -10.92 1.43
CA GLN A 226 -10.81 -11.22 2.78
C GLN A 226 -9.82 -12.09 3.55
N GLN A 227 -9.29 -13.15 2.92
CA GLN A 227 -8.29 -14.02 3.53
C GLN A 227 -7.00 -13.24 3.84
N SER A 228 -6.50 -12.44 2.90
CA SER A 228 -5.31 -11.59 3.09
C SER A 228 -5.51 -10.56 4.21
N LYS A 229 -6.71 -9.97 4.33
CA LYS A 229 -7.06 -9.07 5.44
C LYS A 229 -7.11 -9.81 6.78
N ALA A 230 -7.72 -10.98 6.83
CA ALA A 230 -7.83 -11.79 8.05
C ALA A 230 -6.45 -12.28 8.55
N ALA A 231 -5.62 -12.79 7.66
CA ALA A 231 -4.24 -13.21 7.97
C ALA A 231 -3.42 -12.03 8.52
N LYS A 232 -3.60 -10.85 7.94
CA LYS A 232 -2.92 -9.64 8.37
C LYS A 232 -3.47 -9.03 9.66
N ALA A 233 -4.77 -9.18 9.92
CA ALA A 233 -5.34 -8.82 11.22
C ALA A 233 -4.79 -9.68 12.37
N GLY A 234 -4.38 -10.93 12.07
CA GLY A 234 -3.62 -11.80 12.98
C GLY A 234 -2.16 -11.37 13.15
N MET A 235 -1.52 -10.88 12.07
CA MET A 235 -0.21 -10.22 12.13
C MET A 235 -0.37 -8.76 12.58
N SER A 236 -0.60 -8.54 13.87
CA SER A 236 -0.84 -7.19 14.41
C SER A 236 0.14 -6.16 13.85
N ALA A 237 -0.36 -5.16 13.09
CA ALA A 237 0.42 -3.99 12.70
C ALA A 237 1.04 -3.28 13.93
N ARG A 238 0.45 -3.46 15.13
CA ARG A 238 1.06 -3.02 16.39
C ARG A 238 2.36 -3.74 16.69
N LEU A 239 2.55 -5.02 16.35
CA LEU A 239 3.84 -5.69 16.52
C LEU A 239 4.92 -5.05 15.64
N MET A 240 4.63 -4.74 14.37
CA MET A 240 5.59 -4.05 13.49
C MET A 240 5.88 -2.62 13.96
N THR A 241 4.85 -1.86 14.33
CA THR A 241 4.97 -0.47 14.81
C THR A 241 5.61 -0.39 16.20
N ASP A 242 5.33 -1.33 17.10
CA ASP A 242 5.95 -1.40 18.42
C ASP A 242 7.40 -1.88 18.33
N LEU A 243 7.72 -2.83 17.44
CA LEU A 243 9.12 -3.15 17.14
C LEU A 243 9.83 -1.93 16.54
N SER A 244 9.27 -1.25 15.54
CA SER A 244 9.96 -0.12 14.90
C SER A 244 10.19 1.07 15.84
N LYS A 245 9.33 1.26 16.85
CA LYS A 245 9.48 2.30 17.87
C LYS A 245 10.60 2.01 18.88
N HIS A 246 11.00 0.75 19.05
CA HIS A 246 11.92 0.33 20.12
C HIS A 246 13.21 -0.33 19.60
N VAL A 247 13.26 -0.70 18.32
CA VAL A 247 14.43 -1.30 17.67
C VAL A 247 15.32 -0.18 17.10
N PRO A 248 16.60 -0.11 17.49
CA PRO A 248 17.55 0.85 16.94
C PRO A 248 17.60 0.78 15.40
N ALA A 249 17.78 1.93 14.74
CA ALA A 249 17.83 1.98 13.28
C ALA A 249 18.91 1.06 12.68
N SER A 250 20.05 0.89 13.38
CA SER A 250 21.15 0.03 12.96
C SER A 250 20.76 -1.45 12.91
N THR A 251 19.97 -1.95 13.86
CA THR A 251 19.50 -3.34 13.87
C THR A 251 18.46 -3.59 12.79
N LEU A 252 17.57 -2.63 12.51
CA LEU A 252 16.66 -2.71 11.35
C LEU A 252 17.42 -2.75 10.02
N VAL A 253 18.50 -1.97 9.89
CA VAL A 253 19.36 -1.98 8.69
C VAL A 253 20.11 -3.30 8.55
N MET A 254 20.63 -3.86 9.64
CA MET A 254 21.30 -5.17 9.59
C MET A 254 20.31 -6.30 9.28
N ALA A 255 19.15 -6.32 9.94
CA ALA A 255 18.10 -7.31 9.68
C ALA A 255 17.59 -7.23 8.23
N SER A 256 17.32 -6.03 7.72
CA SER A 256 16.91 -5.86 6.32
C SER A 256 17.99 -6.32 5.33
N ARG A 257 19.27 -6.01 5.58
CA ARG A 257 20.39 -6.54 4.78
C ARG A 257 20.50 -8.06 4.84
N LEU A 258 20.23 -8.68 5.99
CA LEU A 258 20.29 -10.12 6.17
C LEU A 258 19.14 -10.82 5.45
N VAL A 259 17.92 -10.27 5.51
CA VAL A 259 16.75 -10.73 4.74
C VAL A 259 17.01 -10.60 3.23
N LEU A 260 17.58 -9.49 2.78
CA LEU A 260 17.93 -9.28 1.37
C LEU A 260 19.04 -10.23 0.89
N ARG A 261 20.02 -10.55 1.75
CA ARG A 261 21.12 -11.50 1.45
C ARG A 261 20.70 -12.96 1.54
N ALA A 262 19.72 -13.29 2.37
CA ALA A 262 19.19 -14.65 2.52
C ALA A 262 18.17 -15.02 1.43
N SER A 263 18.11 -14.25 0.34
CA SER A 263 17.18 -14.48 -0.77
C SER A 263 17.50 -15.77 -1.54
N THR A 264 17.04 -16.91 -1.00
CA THR A 264 16.08 -17.71 -1.78
C THR A 264 14.90 -16.79 -2.05
N THR A 265 14.78 -16.30 -3.27
CA THR A 265 13.79 -15.32 -3.71
C THR A 265 12.37 -15.85 -3.52
N VAL A 266 11.80 -15.72 -2.32
CA VAL A 266 10.35 -15.78 -2.15
C VAL A 266 9.83 -14.49 -2.77
N ARG A 267 9.54 -14.52 -4.07
CA ARG A 267 8.81 -13.45 -4.72
C ARG A 267 7.46 -13.37 -4.02
N MET A 268 7.22 -12.28 -3.27
CA MET A 268 5.98 -12.11 -2.51
C MET A 268 4.86 -11.47 -3.33
N CYS A 269 5.21 -10.79 -4.43
CA CYS A 269 4.31 -10.17 -5.39
C CYS A 269 5.04 -9.99 -6.73
N ASN A 270 4.28 -9.81 -7.80
CA ASN A 270 4.78 -9.45 -9.13
C ASN A 270 4.08 -8.21 -9.70
N LEU A 271 3.28 -7.52 -8.86
CA LEU A 271 2.57 -6.27 -9.14
C LEU A 271 2.56 -5.37 -7.91
#